data_AF-A0A317E4C0-F1
#
_entry.id   AF-A0A317E4C0-F1
#
_cell.length_a   1.000
_cell.length_b   1.000
_cell.length_c   1.000
_cell.angle_alpha   90.00
_cell.angle_beta   90.00
_cell.angle_gamma   90.00
#
_symmetry.space_group_name_H-M   'P 1'
#
loop_
_entity.id
_entity.type
_entity.pdbx_description
1 polymer ?
#
loop_
_entity_poly.entity_id
_entity_poly.type
_entity_poly.pdbx_seq_one_letter_code
_entity_poly.pdbx_strand_id
1 'polypeptide(L)'
;MLSGINPTDVSLVRNGNDVTLVIAASAAGAGDGGSILLKAELDDYFDRGVESIVFADGTTWSRAGLRQKLLAQTSTAGNDTVTGFNSADTIIGGHGNDSLNGAAGNDTYLYARGDGNDTITELTNNGSGDKLVLAGVNPTDVSLVRNGNDVTLMIAESAAGAGDGGSILLKAELDDYFDQGVESIVFANGTTWSRADMRVKLLAQASTTGNDTITGFNTADTITGGRGNDSLNGAAGNDTYLYARGDGNDTITEITNNGSGDKLVFFGINPTDVSLVRNGNDVSLMIAESAAGVGDGGSILLKAELDDYFDQGVESVVFANGTTWSRADMRVKLLAQASTTGNDTITGFNTADTITGGRGNDSLNGAAGNDTYLYARGDGNDTITEITNNGSGDKLVFFGINPTDVSLVRNGNDVSLMIAESAAGVGDGGSILLKAELDDYFDQGVESIVFANGTTWSRADMRVKLLAQASTTGNDTITGFNTVDTITGGRGNDTITGAAGSDIYLYARGDGDDTVTEITNNGNADRLILSDVNPADVSLVRNGNDVTLVIAASVAGAGDGGSILLKAELDDYFDLGVESIVFANGTTWGRADMRVKLLAQASTAGNDTITGFNTADTI
;
A
#
# COMPACT_ATOMS: atom_id res chain seq x y z
N MET A 1 28.11 68.22 11.30
CA MET A 1 27.38 69.37 11.88
C MET A 1 27.03 70.34 10.76
N LEU A 2 25.76 70.70 10.62
CA LEU A 2 25.25 71.63 9.61
C LEU A 2 24.93 72.96 10.30
N SER A 3 25.89 73.89 10.25
CA SER A 3 25.71 75.23 10.83
C SER A 3 24.78 76.07 9.96
N GLY A 4 23.78 76.71 10.56
CA GLY A 4 22.83 77.60 9.87
C GLY A 4 21.69 76.91 9.10
N ILE A 5 21.58 75.59 9.18
CA ILE A 5 20.51 74.81 8.53
C ILE A 5 19.62 74.21 9.62
N ASN A 6 18.30 74.43 9.54
CA ASN A 6 17.33 73.77 10.40
C ASN A 6 16.87 72.46 9.76
N PRO A 7 16.50 71.45 10.57
CA PRO A 7 16.02 70.17 10.05
C PRO A 7 14.74 70.30 9.22
N THR A 8 13.92 71.33 9.46
CA THR A 8 12.70 71.62 8.69
C THR A 8 12.98 72.09 7.26
N ASP A 9 14.20 72.57 7.00
CA ASP A 9 14.62 73.09 5.70
C ASP A 9 15.24 71.98 4.83
N VAL A 10 15.25 70.72 5.30
CA VAL A 10 15.88 69.58 4.63
C VAL A 10 14.86 68.50 4.28
N SER A 11 14.77 68.17 2.98
CA SER A 11 14.12 66.94 2.52
C SER A 11 15.16 65.89 2.16
N LEU A 12 14.74 64.63 2.05
CA LEU A 12 15.62 63.50 1.78
C LEU A 12 15.24 62.88 0.43
N VAL A 13 16.24 62.42 -0.31
CA VAL A 13 16.06 61.61 -1.52
C VAL A 13 16.91 60.36 -1.39
N ARG A 14 16.27 59.19 -1.43
CA ARG A 14 16.93 57.88 -1.43
C ARG A 14 17.32 57.51 -2.86
N ASN A 15 18.56 57.04 -3.03
CA ASN A 15 19.02 56.42 -4.28
C ASN A 15 19.87 55.18 -3.95
N GLY A 16 19.23 54.01 -3.88
CA GLY A 16 19.85 52.80 -3.34
C GLY A 16 20.23 53.00 -1.87
N ASN A 17 21.53 52.80 -1.56
CA ASN A 17 22.08 53.03 -0.22
C ASN A 17 22.56 54.47 0.01
N ASP A 18 22.50 55.33 -0.99
CA ASP A 18 22.88 56.73 -0.87
C ASP A 18 21.67 57.59 -0.42
N VAL A 19 21.93 58.61 0.39
CA VAL A 19 20.93 59.59 0.83
C VAL A 19 21.36 60.98 0.42
N THR A 20 20.52 61.70 -0.32
CA THR A 20 20.74 63.11 -0.61
C THR A 20 19.90 63.95 0.35
N LEU A 21 20.54 64.79 1.15
CA LEU A 21 19.89 65.88 1.87
C LEU A 21 19.70 67.03 0.88
N VAL A 22 18.46 67.41 0.60
CA VAL A 22 18.14 68.58 -0.23
C VAL A 22 17.77 69.72 0.70
N ILE A 23 18.60 70.76 0.70
CA ILE A 23 18.47 71.94 1.55
C ILE A 23 17.70 73.01 0.78
N ALA A 24 16.54 73.40 1.30
CA ALA A 24 15.72 74.45 0.74
C ALA A 24 16.43 75.81 0.78
N ALA A 25 16.17 76.64 -0.22
CA ALA A 25 16.60 78.04 -0.19
C ALA A 25 15.81 78.81 0.89
N SER A 26 16.44 79.78 1.55
CA SER A 26 15.79 80.56 2.63
C SER A 26 14.59 81.36 2.14
N ALA A 27 14.53 81.66 0.84
CA ALA A 27 13.37 82.20 0.14
C ALA A 27 13.41 81.78 -1.34
N ALA A 28 12.24 81.81 -2.00
CA ALA A 28 12.15 81.53 -3.43
C ALA A 28 13.07 82.47 -4.23
N GLY A 29 14.06 81.90 -4.93
CA GLY A 29 15.04 82.65 -5.74
C GLY A 29 16.25 83.21 -4.98
N ALA A 30 16.42 82.91 -3.69
CA ALA A 30 17.56 83.37 -2.90
C ALA A 30 18.90 82.75 -3.33
N GLY A 31 18.87 81.58 -3.99
CA GLY A 31 20.07 80.91 -4.53
C GLY A 31 20.98 80.28 -3.47
N ASP A 32 20.53 80.19 -2.22
CA ASP A 32 21.24 79.65 -1.07
C ASP A 32 20.82 78.21 -0.70
N GLY A 33 19.93 77.60 -1.49
CA GLY A 33 19.64 76.17 -1.39
C GLY A 33 20.81 75.31 -1.89
N GLY A 34 20.74 74.01 -1.63
CA GLY A 34 21.80 73.08 -2.03
C GLY A 34 21.47 71.62 -1.76
N SER A 35 22.46 70.75 -1.91
CA SER A 35 22.31 69.35 -1.52
C SER A 35 23.61 68.74 -1.00
N ILE A 36 23.49 67.73 -0.15
CA ILE A 36 24.60 66.94 0.39
C ILE A 36 24.30 65.47 0.10
N LEU A 37 25.17 64.81 -0.66
CA LEU A 37 25.08 63.38 -0.91
C LEU A 37 25.88 62.60 0.13
N LEU A 38 25.19 61.78 0.90
CA LEU A 38 25.77 60.80 1.82
C LEU A 38 25.86 59.47 1.10
N LYS A 39 27.09 59.04 0.80
CA LYS A 39 27.36 57.79 0.09
C LYS A 39 27.26 56.60 1.04
N ALA A 40 26.54 55.56 0.62
CA ALA A 40 26.33 54.33 1.38
C ALA A 40 25.80 54.55 2.81
N GLU A 41 25.04 55.62 3.03
CA GLU A 41 24.50 55.99 4.35
C GLU A 41 23.53 54.94 4.92
N LEU A 42 22.89 54.16 4.06
CA LEU A 42 21.90 53.15 4.43
C LEU A 42 22.46 51.72 4.29
N ASP A 43 23.78 51.57 4.19
CA ASP A 43 24.43 50.27 4.07
C ASP A 43 24.75 49.67 5.45
N ASP A 44 23.77 48.97 6.01
CA ASP A 44 23.86 48.32 7.32
C ASP A 44 24.80 47.11 7.34
N TYR A 45 25.17 46.55 6.18
CA TYR A 45 26.06 45.39 6.14
C TYR A 45 27.50 45.73 6.54
N PHE A 46 27.92 46.98 6.29
CA PHE A 46 29.30 47.43 6.53
C PHE A 46 29.37 48.65 7.47
N ASP A 47 28.25 49.03 8.10
CA ASP A 47 28.13 50.20 8.98
C ASP A 47 28.69 51.51 8.35
N ARG A 48 28.54 51.68 7.04
CA ARG A 48 29.11 52.83 6.30
C ARG A 48 28.22 54.07 6.39
N GLY A 49 28.83 55.25 6.31
CA GLY A 49 28.14 56.55 6.33
C GLY A 49 28.47 57.38 7.57
N VAL A 50 27.70 58.44 7.81
CA VAL A 50 27.82 59.27 9.03
C VAL A 50 26.94 58.71 10.14
N GLU A 51 27.40 58.77 11.39
CA GLU A 51 26.64 58.24 12.52
C GLU A 51 25.50 59.18 12.91
N SER A 52 25.72 60.48 12.72
CA SER A 52 24.72 61.49 13.02
C SER A 52 24.91 62.81 12.26
N ILE A 53 23.80 63.50 12.05
CA ILE A 53 23.73 64.84 11.48
C ILE A 53 23.18 65.76 12.55
N VAL A 54 24.02 66.66 13.05
CA VAL A 54 23.64 67.69 14.03
C VAL A 54 23.33 68.99 13.31
N PHE A 55 22.12 69.53 13.50
CA PHE A 55 21.60 70.76 12.89
C PHE A 55 21.84 71.99 13.78
N ALA A 56 21.56 73.17 13.25
CA ALA A 56 21.81 74.46 13.92
C ALA A 56 20.99 74.65 15.21
N ASP A 57 19.81 74.04 15.28
CA ASP A 57 18.90 74.05 16.44
C ASP A 57 19.29 73.01 17.53
N GLY A 58 20.36 72.23 17.28
CA GLY A 58 20.79 71.13 18.15
C GLY A 58 20.07 69.81 17.90
N THR A 59 19.10 69.76 16.99
CA THR A 59 18.47 68.51 16.56
C THR A 59 19.52 67.59 15.97
N THR A 60 19.45 66.30 16.32
CA THR A 60 20.37 65.28 15.81
C THR A 60 19.58 64.21 15.08
N TRP A 61 19.92 63.94 13.81
CA TRP A 61 19.41 62.80 13.07
C TRP A 61 20.46 61.69 13.12
N SER A 62 20.12 60.55 13.73
CA SER A 62 20.89 59.32 13.59
C SER A 62 20.55 58.62 12.28
N ARG A 63 21.34 57.60 11.89
CA ARG A 63 21.01 56.74 10.76
C ARG A 63 19.62 56.11 10.85
N ALA A 64 19.25 55.57 12.02
CA ALA A 64 17.90 55.06 12.26
C ALA A 64 16.83 56.16 12.11
N GLY A 65 17.12 57.39 12.57
CA GLY A 65 16.24 58.54 12.37
C GLY A 65 16.10 58.97 10.91
N LEU A 66 17.15 58.81 10.09
CA LEU A 66 17.10 59.04 8.65
C LEU A 66 16.20 58.00 7.96
N ARG A 67 16.33 56.72 8.31
CA ARG A 67 15.47 55.64 7.79
C ARG A 67 13.99 55.91 8.06
N GLN A 68 13.64 56.19 9.31
CA GLN A 68 12.24 56.50 9.66
C GLN A 68 11.69 57.71 8.89
N LYS A 69 12.52 58.74 8.68
CA LYS A 69 12.12 59.91 7.88
C LYS A 69 11.91 59.58 6.40
N LEU A 70 12.76 58.72 5.83
CA LEU A 70 12.61 58.25 4.46
C LEU A 70 11.33 57.43 4.28
N LEU A 71 11.02 56.52 5.21
CA LEU A 71 9.77 55.76 5.21
C LEU A 71 8.56 56.69 5.34
N ALA A 72 8.57 57.61 6.30
CA ALA A 72 7.47 58.55 6.49
C ALA A 72 7.28 59.51 5.30
N GLN A 73 8.30 59.74 4.47
CA GLN A 73 8.17 60.53 3.24
C GLN A 73 7.53 59.75 2.09
N THR A 74 7.60 58.42 2.12
CA THR A 74 6.97 57.56 1.11
C THR A 74 5.53 57.20 1.45
N SER A 75 5.11 57.40 2.70
CA SER A 75 3.75 57.15 3.19
C SER A 75 2.86 58.38 3.03
N THR A 76 1.91 58.35 2.10
CA THR A 76 0.99 59.45 1.79
C THR A 76 -0.47 59.03 2.06
N ALA A 77 -1.43 59.70 1.42
CA ALA A 77 -2.85 59.33 1.49
C ALA A 77 -3.34 58.71 0.16
N GLY A 78 -2.40 58.33 -0.70
CA GLY A 78 -2.66 57.64 -1.97
C GLY A 78 -2.08 56.23 -1.93
N ASN A 79 -2.09 55.54 -3.07
CA ASN A 79 -1.52 54.20 -3.17
C ASN A 79 0.00 54.28 -3.29
N ASP A 80 0.70 53.90 -2.23
CA ASP A 80 2.14 54.01 -2.11
C ASP A 80 2.84 52.66 -2.25
N THR A 81 4.12 52.71 -2.61
CA THR A 81 5.02 51.54 -2.59
C THR A 81 6.16 51.85 -1.65
N VAL A 82 6.16 51.19 -0.49
CA VAL A 82 7.13 51.41 0.58
C VAL A 82 8.02 50.18 0.70
N THR A 83 9.32 50.39 0.54
CA THR A 83 10.33 49.36 0.79
C THR A 83 11.24 49.82 1.92
N GLY A 84 11.34 49.00 2.95
CA GLY A 84 12.22 49.13 4.09
C GLY A 84 13.70 49.03 3.75
N PHE A 85 14.44 48.65 4.76
CA PHE A 85 15.87 48.53 4.82
C PHE A 85 16.23 47.17 5.40
N ASN A 86 17.50 46.78 5.34
CA ASN A 86 17.94 45.51 5.91
C ASN A 86 18.19 45.65 7.44
N SER A 87 17.24 46.27 8.14
CA SER A 87 17.21 46.47 9.59
C SER A 87 15.77 46.55 10.07
N ALA A 88 15.53 46.30 11.37
CA ALA A 88 14.20 46.48 11.96
C ALA A 88 13.59 47.87 11.69
N ASP A 89 12.48 47.88 10.96
CA ASP A 89 11.76 49.04 10.49
C ASP A 89 10.38 49.17 11.13
N THR A 90 9.82 50.38 11.01
CA THR A 90 8.42 50.65 11.36
C THR A 90 7.77 51.33 10.16
N ILE A 91 6.90 50.60 9.49
CA ILE A 91 6.29 50.95 8.21
C ILE A 91 4.82 51.26 8.43
N ILE A 92 4.39 52.41 7.93
CA ILE A 92 2.99 52.85 7.94
C ILE A 92 2.64 53.14 6.48
N GLY A 93 1.62 52.50 5.91
CA GLY A 93 1.17 52.81 4.54
C GLY A 93 0.51 54.18 4.49
N GLY A 94 -0.49 54.36 5.35
CA GLY A 94 -1.34 55.54 5.39
C GLY A 94 -2.72 55.21 4.81
N HIS A 95 -3.44 56.21 4.33
CA HIS A 95 -4.64 55.94 3.55
C HIS A 95 -4.24 55.58 2.11
N GLY A 96 -4.94 54.64 1.48
CA GLY A 96 -4.59 54.16 0.15
C GLY A 96 -4.65 52.64 0.06
N ASN A 97 -4.31 52.10 -1.10
CA ASN A 97 -4.01 50.69 -1.25
C ASN A 97 -2.51 50.56 -1.42
N ASP A 98 -1.81 50.24 -0.33
CA ASP A 98 -0.36 50.32 -0.28
C ASP A 98 0.33 48.98 -0.50
N SER A 99 1.54 49.02 -1.04
CA SER A 99 2.43 47.86 -1.15
C SER A 99 3.63 48.05 -0.24
N LEU A 100 3.72 47.22 0.80
CA LEU A 100 4.68 47.34 1.88
C LEU A 100 5.62 46.12 1.90
N ASN A 101 6.92 46.37 1.98
CA ASN A 101 7.97 45.35 2.05
C ASN A 101 9.04 45.81 3.04
N GLY A 102 9.25 45.07 4.12
CA GLY A 102 10.19 45.37 5.20
C GLY A 102 11.64 45.15 4.80
N ALA A 103 11.85 44.30 3.80
CA ALA A 103 13.13 43.73 3.42
C ALA A 103 13.62 42.75 4.48
N ALA A 104 14.68 43.05 5.23
CA ALA A 104 15.25 42.13 6.21
C ALA A 104 15.33 42.83 7.56
N GLY A 105 15.03 42.13 8.64
CA GLY A 105 14.93 42.76 9.96
C GLY A 105 13.74 42.18 10.69
N ASN A 106 13.46 42.71 11.89
CA ASN A 106 12.19 42.43 12.55
C ASN A 106 11.33 43.69 12.40
N ASP A 107 10.48 43.69 11.39
CA ASP A 107 9.77 44.84 10.88
C ASP A 107 8.37 44.95 11.49
N THR A 108 7.93 46.19 11.69
CA THR A 108 6.60 46.48 12.27
C THR A 108 5.77 47.23 11.25
N TYR A 109 4.71 46.59 10.77
CA TYR A 109 3.69 47.19 9.93
C TYR A 109 2.57 47.74 10.80
N LEU A 110 2.19 49.01 10.62
CA LEU A 110 1.03 49.59 11.28
C LEU A 110 -0.07 49.81 10.26
N TYR A 111 -1.24 49.29 10.59
CA TYR A 111 -2.47 49.50 9.84
C TYR A 111 -3.53 50.06 10.78
N ALA A 112 -4.11 51.20 10.43
CA ALA A 112 -5.28 51.75 11.08
C ALA A 112 -6.56 51.45 10.29
N ARG A 113 -7.67 51.31 11.01
CA ARG A 113 -8.98 51.17 10.37
C ARG A 113 -9.24 52.32 9.39
N GLY A 114 -9.60 51.98 8.16
CA GLY A 114 -9.82 52.94 7.07
C GLY A 114 -8.58 53.28 6.25
N ASP A 115 -7.44 52.63 6.50
CA ASP A 115 -6.23 52.80 5.69
C ASP A 115 -6.47 52.32 4.25
N GLY A 116 -7.14 51.17 4.05
CA GLY A 116 -7.58 50.72 2.74
C GLY A 116 -7.25 49.25 2.49
N ASN A 117 -6.81 48.91 1.28
CA ASN A 117 -6.47 47.53 0.91
C ASN A 117 -4.97 47.38 0.65
N ASP A 118 -4.25 46.95 1.68
CA ASP A 118 -2.80 46.91 1.66
C ASP A 118 -2.28 45.52 1.32
N THR A 119 -1.05 45.45 0.80
CA THR A 119 -0.31 44.22 0.56
C THR A 119 1.01 44.29 1.31
N ILE A 120 1.25 43.31 2.17
CA ILE A 120 2.50 43.15 2.91
C ILE A 120 3.26 41.96 2.34
N THR A 121 4.54 42.19 2.02
CA THR A 121 5.44 41.18 1.48
C THR A 121 6.65 41.01 2.39
N GLU A 122 6.68 39.92 3.15
CA GLU A 122 7.84 39.48 3.93
C GLU A 122 8.36 38.15 3.39
N LEU A 123 9.42 38.20 2.59
CA LEU A 123 9.97 37.03 1.90
C LEU A 123 11.43 36.75 2.26
N THR A 124 12.06 37.55 3.13
CA THR A 124 13.47 37.37 3.48
C THR A 124 13.61 36.66 4.82
N ASN A 125 14.35 35.55 4.83
CA ASN A 125 14.45 34.64 5.97
C ASN A 125 15.35 35.16 7.13
N ASN A 126 15.55 36.47 7.23
CA ASN A 126 16.44 37.10 8.22
C ASN A 126 15.68 37.90 9.31
N GLY A 127 14.35 37.98 9.20
CA GLY A 127 13.44 38.35 10.28
C GLY A 127 12.95 37.12 11.02
N SER A 128 12.65 37.26 12.32
CA SER A 128 11.98 36.21 13.13
C SER A 128 10.92 36.81 14.05
N GLY A 129 10.54 38.06 13.80
CA GLY A 129 9.72 38.87 14.69
C GLY A 129 9.05 40.04 13.99
N ASP A 130 8.81 39.90 12.69
CA ASP A 130 7.94 40.74 11.91
C ASP A 130 6.53 40.70 12.48
N LYS A 131 5.89 41.86 12.49
CA LYS A 131 4.55 41.98 13.04
C LYS A 131 3.70 43.00 12.34
N LEU A 132 2.42 42.65 12.20
CA LEU A 132 1.36 43.56 11.83
C LEU A 132 0.65 44.05 13.08
N VAL A 133 0.60 45.37 13.30
CA VAL A 133 -0.10 46.01 14.41
C VAL A 133 -1.33 46.72 13.88
N LEU A 134 -2.50 46.26 14.31
CA LEU A 134 -3.78 46.80 13.90
C LEU A 134 -4.32 47.81 14.94
N ALA A 135 -4.50 49.06 14.52
CA ALA A 135 -5.08 50.13 15.33
C ALA A 135 -6.59 50.28 15.04
N GLY A 136 -7.41 50.15 16.08
CA GLY A 136 -8.88 50.28 15.96
C GLY A 136 -9.57 49.05 15.35
N VAL A 137 -8.87 47.94 15.17
CA VAL A 137 -9.41 46.67 14.67
C VAL A 137 -9.22 45.58 15.72
N ASN A 138 -10.31 44.93 16.11
CA ASN A 138 -10.33 43.80 17.03
C ASN A 138 -10.48 42.48 16.25
N PRO A 139 -10.17 41.32 16.87
CA PRO A 139 -10.30 40.02 16.23
C PRO A 139 -11.70 39.72 15.66
N THR A 140 -12.75 40.26 16.27
CA THR A 140 -14.14 40.10 15.83
C THR A 140 -14.47 40.85 14.55
N ASP A 141 -13.64 41.81 14.16
CA ASP A 141 -13.84 42.66 12.99
C ASP A 141 -13.19 42.06 11.74
N VAL A 142 -12.49 40.91 11.88
CA VAL A 142 -11.66 40.30 10.83
C VAL A 142 -12.16 38.91 10.48
N SER A 143 -12.40 38.68 9.18
CA SER A 143 -12.45 37.33 8.58
C SER A 143 -11.21 37.08 7.74
N LEU A 144 -10.88 35.81 7.50
CA LEU A 144 -9.70 35.42 6.72
C LEU A 144 -10.14 34.82 5.39
N VAL A 145 -9.37 35.07 4.34
CA VAL A 145 -9.54 34.46 3.03
C VAL A 145 -8.20 33.85 2.62
N ARG A 146 -8.19 32.53 2.39
CA ARG A 146 -7.00 31.83 1.89
C ARG A 146 -6.91 31.95 0.37
N ASN A 147 -5.75 32.39 -0.12
CA ASN A 147 -5.45 32.54 -1.54
C ASN A 147 -4.17 31.75 -1.89
N GLY A 148 -4.22 30.42 -1.77
CA GLY A 148 -3.03 29.57 -1.83
C GLY A 148 -2.21 29.66 -0.54
N ASN A 149 -0.96 30.11 -0.63
CA ASN A 149 -0.09 30.39 0.54
C ASN A 149 -0.25 31.82 1.06
N ASP A 150 -1.01 32.68 0.37
CA ASP A 150 -1.32 34.03 0.87
C ASP A 150 -2.57 34.03 1.73
N VAL A 151 -2.68 34.99 2.66
CA VAL A 151 -3.87 35.22 3.49
C VAL A 151 -4.32 36.66 3.35
N THR A 152 -5.60 36.86 3.08
CA THR A 152 -6.23 38.18 3.17
C THR A 152 -7.00 38.30 4.47
N LEU A 153 -6.65 39.29 5.29
CA LEU A 153 -7.48 39.77 6.39
C LEU A 153 -8.54 40.70 5.81
N MET A 154 -9.80 40.32 5.89
CA MET A 154 -10.94 41.17 5.51
C MET A 154 -11.43 41.91 6.74
N ILE A 155 -11.33 43.24 6.73
CA ILE A 155 -11.68 44.10 7.86
C ILE A 155 -13.06 44.69 7.62
N ALA A 156 -14.03 44.26 8.43
CA ALA A 156 -15.40 44.79 8.40
C ALA A 156 -15.42 46.26 8.83
N GLU A 157 -16.39 47.04 8.34
CA GLU A 157 -16.61 48.41 8.80
C GLU A 157 -16.91 48.46 10.32
N SER A 158 -16.55 49.56 10.98
CA SER A 158 -16.85 49.76 12.41
C SER A 158 -18.36 49.82 12.69
N ALA A 159 -19.12 50.29 11.71
CA ALA A 159 -20.58 50.25 11.66
C ALA A 159 -21.02 50.16 10.19
N ALA A 160 -22.19 49.56 9.94
CA ALA A 160 -22.72 49.46 8.58
C ALA A 160 -22.87 50.85 7.92
N GLY A 161 -22.19 51.04 6.79
CA GLY A 161 -22.14 52.28 6.03
C GLY A 161 -21.08 53.29 6.49
N ALA A 162 -20.18 52.92 7.40
CA ALA A 162 -19.12 53.81 7.88
C ALA A 162 -18.05 54.08 6.81
N GLY A 163 -17.86 53.17 5.84
CA GLY A 163 -16.85 53.32 4.79
C GLY A 163 -15.41 53.16 5.27
N ASP A 164 -15.20 52.60 6.46
CA ASP A 164 -13.89 52.47 7.13
C ASP A 164 -13.41 51.01 7.24
N GLY A 165 -14.01 50.11 6.45
CA GLY A 165 -13.50 48.75 6.24
C GLY A 165 -12.25 48.74 5.37
N GLY A 166 -11.72 47.56 5.08
CA GLY A 166 -10.54 47.40 4.25
C GLY A 166 -10.05 45.96 4.17
N SER A 167 -8.82 45.77 3.70
CA SER A 167 -8.19 44.45 3.70
C SER A 167 -6.66 44.53 3.77
N ILE A 168 -6.04 43.44 4.19
CA ILE A 168 -4.58 43.30 4.20
C ILE A 168 -4.24 41.94 3.61
N LEU A 169 -3.56 41.92 2.47
CA LEU A 169 -3.01 40.72 1.86
C LEU A 169 -1.61 40.47 2.40
N LEU A 170 -1.45 39.40 3.18
CA LEU A 170 -0.17 38.88 3.64
C LEU A 170 0.33 37.84 2.64
N LYS A 171 1.46 38.14 1.98
CA LYS A 171 2.07 37.26 0.98
C LYS A 171 2.85 36.13 1.64
N ALA A 172 2.67 34.90 1.13
CA ALA A 172 3.34 33.68 1.60
C ALA A 172 3.16 33.35 3.10
N GLU A 173 2.15 33.94 3.74
CA GLU A 173 1.88 33.81 5.17
C GLU A 173 1.70 32.36 5.65
N LEU A 174 1.23 31.46 4.79
CA LEU A 174 0.97 30.05 5.11
C LEU A 174 2.05 29.11 4.56
N ASP A 175 3.20 29.65 4.12
CA ASP A 175 4.31 28.84 3.64
C ASP A 175 5.29 28.51 4.78
N ASP A 176 4.94 27.52 5.58
CA ASP A 176 5.78 27.05 6.70
C ASP A 176 7.09 26.40 6.24
N TYR A 177 7.30 26.12 4.94
CA TYR A 177 8.56 25.54 4.47
C TYR A 177 9.68 26.59 4.43
N PHE A 178 9.34 27.85 4.11
CA PHE A 178 10.30 28.95 4.03
C PHE A 178 10.22 29.92 5.22
N ASP A 179 9.25 29.74 6.12
CA ASP A 179 8.96 30.62 7.25
C ASP A 179 8.76 32.09 6.83
N GLN A 180 8.01 32.31 5.74
CA GLN A 180 7.74 33.63 5.17
C GLN A 180 6.44 34.26 5.73
N GLY A 181 6.26 35.57 5.52
CA GLY A 181 5.15 36.32 6.08
C GLY A 181 5.49 36.94 7.45
N VAL A 182 4.46 37.40 8.17
CA VAL A 182 4.64 38.02 9.49
C VAL A 182 4.46 36.99 10.61
N GLU A 183 5.28 37.02 11.64
CA GLU A 183 5.14 36.04 12.74
C GLU A 183 3.93 36.34 13.65
N SER A 184 3.47 37.59 13.68
CA SER A 184 2.35 37.96 14.54
C SER A 184 1.49 39.11 14.04
N ILE A 185 0.20 39.03 14.34
CA ILE A 185 -0.77 40.11 14.17
C ILE A 185 -1.25 40.54 15.55
N VAL A 186 -0.99 41.80 15.92
CA VAL A 186 -1.38 42.39 17.20
C VAL A 186 -2.59 43.28 16.99
N PHE A 187 -3.71 42.93 17.63
CA PHE A 187 -4.97 43.65 17.53
C PHE A 187 -5.07 44.78 18.57
N ALA A 188 -6.04 45.69 18.38
CA ALA A 188 -6.24 46.85 19.24
C ALA A 188 -6.57 46.50 20.70
N ASN A 189 -7.21 45.36 20.96
CA ASN A 189 -7.49 44.85 22.30
C ASN A 189 -6.29 44.12 22.94
N GLY A 190 -5.14 44.04 22.27
CA GLY A 190 -3.95 43.33 22.73
C GLY A 190 -3.96 41.82 22.46
N THR A 191 -4.99 41.27 21.81
CA THR A 191 -4.94 39.91 21.27
C THR A 191 -3.84 39.81 20.22
N THR A 192 -3.13 38.68 20.20
CA THR A 192 -2.16 38.38 19.15
C THR A 192 -2.58 37.11 18.42
N TRP A 193 -2.51 37.11 17.09
CA TRP A 193 -2.60 35.88 16.29
C TRP A 193 -1.21 35.55 15.75
N SER A 194 -0.82 34.29 15.91
CA SER A 194 0.29 33.67 15.19
C SER A 194 -0.20 33.08 13.86
N ARG A 195 0.74 32.64 13.01
CA ARG A 195 0.45 31.83 11.82
C ARG A 195 -0.41 30.60 12.15
N ALA A 196 -0.10 29.90 13.24
CA ALA A 196 -0.88 28.73 13.69
C ALA A 196 -2.33 29.11 14.06
N ASP A 197 -2.54 30.25 14.74
CA ASP A 197 -3.88 30.74 15.04
C ASP A 197 -4.68 31.06 13.78
N MET A 198 -4.02 31.59 12.74
CA MET A 198 -4.65 31.87 11.45
C MET A 198 -5.07 30.58 10.73
N ARG A 199 -4.24 29.54 10.73
CA ARG A 199 -4.59 28.22 10.16
C ARG A 199 -5.83 27.63 10.81
N VAL A 200 -5.88 27.62 12.15
CA VAL A 200 -7.04 27.13 12.90
C VAL A 200 -8.31 27.91 12.55
N LYS A 201 -8.20 29.24 12.39
CA LYS A 201 -9.35 30.09 12.00
C LYS A 201 -9.81 29.83 10.57
N LEU A 202 -8.88 29.66 9.63
CA LEU A 202 -9.18 29.35 8.24
C LEU A 202 -9.92 28.01 8.12
N LEU A 203 -9.45 26.96 8.83
CA LEU A 203 -10.15 25.67 8.86
C LEU A 203 -11.54 25.80 9.48
N ALA A 204 -11.66 26.52 10.60
CA ALA A 204 -12.95 26.74 11.25
C ALA A 204 -13.93 27.57 10.40
N GLN A 205 -13.44 28.47 9.55
CA GLN A 205 -14.27 29.24 8.60
C GLN A 205 -14.69 28.40 7.38
N ALA A 206 -13.89 27.40 7.01
CA ALA A 206 -14.20 26.48 5.91
C ALA A 206 -15.20 25.39 6.31
N SER A 207 -15.33 25.08 7.60
CA SER A 207 -16.33 24.16 8.14
C SER A 207 -17.67 24.86 8.35
N THR A 208 -18.66 24.49 7.56
CA THR A 208 -20.03 25.02 7.62
C THR A 208 -21.03 23.92 8.00
N THR A 209 -22.31 24.14 7.72
CA THR A 209 -23.35 23.10 7.85
C THR A 209 -23.79 22.55 6.49
N GLY A 210 -23.11 22.93 5.42
CA GLY A 210 -23.33 22.45 4.06
C GLY A 210 -22.24 21.47 3.64
N ASN A 211 -22.20 21.12 2.36
CA ASN A 211 -21.16 20.25 1.84
C ASN A 211 -19.92 21.09 1.53
N ASP A 212 -18.85 20.87 2.28
CA ASP A 212 -17.63 21.65 2.23
C ASP A 212 -16.47 20.90 1.57
N THR A 213 -15.50 21.64 1.05
CA THR A 213 -14.22 21.10 0.59
C THR A 213 -13.13 21.79 1.36
N ILE A 214 -12.47 21.04 2.24
CA ILE A 214 -11.50 21.57 3.18
C ILE A 214 -10.15 20.91 2.91
N THR A 215 -9.18 21.75 2.52
CA THR A 215 -7.78 21.35 2.42
C THR A 215 -6.99 21.98 3.56
N GLY A 216 -6.22 21.17 4.27
CA GLY A 216 -5.24 21.58 5.27
C GLY A 216 -4.04 22.30 4.68
N PHE A 217 -2.95 22.26 5.41
CA PHE A 217 -1.70 22.95 5.17
C PHE A 217 -0.56 21.92 5.10
N ASN A 218 0.68 22.38 5.05
CA ASN A 218 1.86 21.50 5.02
C ASN A 218 2.39 21.19 6.43
N THR A 219 1.51 21.19 7.43
CA THR A 219 1.81 20.91 8.83
C THR A 219 0.66 20.14 9.46
N ALA A 220 0.87 19.61 10.68
CA ALA A 220 -0.16 18.86 11.40
C ALA A 220 -1.40 19.73 11.69
N ASP A 221 -2.52 19.33 11.12
CA ASP A 221 -3.80 20.01 11.21
C ASP A 221 -4.83 19.24 12.04
N THR A 222 -5.87 19.94 12.45
CA THR A 222 -7.08 19.34 12.99
C THR A 222 -8.27 19.84 12.19
N ILE A 223 -8.90 18.94 11.44
CA ILE A 223 -9.93 19.24 10.46
C ILE A 223 -11.25 18.62 10.91
N THR A 224 -12.32 19.40 10.84
CA THR A 224 -13.70 18.95 11.05
C THR A 224 -14.51 19.43 9.85
N GLY A 225 -15.28 18.55 9.22
CA GLY A 225 -16.20 18.92 8.13
C GLY A 225 -17.38 19.72 8.67
N GLY A 226 -17.98 19.20 9.74
CA GLY A 226 -19.17 19.77 10.35
C GLY A 226 -20.37 18.93 9.93
N ARG A 227 -21.53 19.56 9.70
CA ARG A 227 -22.66 18.85 9.08
C ARG A 227 -22.56 19.02 7.58
N GLY A 228 -22.90 17.99 6.82
CA GLY A 228 -22.81 18.03 5.36
C GLY A 228 -22.32 16.71 4.81
N ASN A 229 -21.99 16.69 3.53
CA ASN A 229 -21.17 15.63 2.97
C ASN A 229 -19.87 16.30 2.53
N ASP A 230 -18.83 16.17 3.34
CA ASP A 230 -17.63 16.99 3.21
C ASP A 230 -16.48 16.23 2.53
N SER A 231 -15.63 16.97 1.82
CA SER A 231 -14.38 16.44 1.24
C SER A 231 -13.19 17.04 1.98
N LEU A 232 -12.49 16.21 2.75
CA LEU A 232 -11.42 16.61 3.64
C LEU A 232 -10.07 16.07 3.15
N ASN A 233 -9.05 16.91 3.14
CA ASN A 233 -7.68 16.57 2.75
C ASN A 233 -6.70 17.33 3.64
N GLY A 234 -5.92 16.64 4.46
CA GLY A 234 -4.94 17.18 5.41
C GLY A 234 -3.75 17.83 4.71
N ALA A 235 -3.48 17.38 3.49
CA ALA A 235 -2.30 17.67 2.70
C ALA A 235 -1.05 17.01 3.29
N ALA A 236 -0.16 17.73 3.97
CA ALA A 236 1.05 17.13 4.51
C ALA A 236 1.18 17.46 6.00
N GLY A 237 1.67 16.54 6.80
CA GLY A 237 1.63 16.67 8.25
C GLY A 237 1.13 15.37 8.86
N ASN A 238 0.95 15.34 10.19
CA ASN A 238 0.21 14.27 10.84
C ASN A 238 -1.14 14.85 11.26
N ASP A 239 -2.15 14.65 10.43
CA ASP A 239 -3.42 15.34 10.44
C ASP A 239 -4.47 14.59 11.25
N THR A 240 -5.35 15.34 11.89
CA THR A 240 -6.43 14.82 12.73
C THR A 240 -7.78 15.20 12.17
N TYR A 241 -8.51 14.21 11.66
CA TYR A 241 -9.88 14.37 11.21
C TYR A 241 -10.84 14.09 12.35
N LEU A 242 -11.74 15.02 12.62
CA LEU A 242 -12.76 14.90 13.65
C LEU A 242 -14.11 14.59 13.00
N TYR A 243 -14.79 13.57 13.51
CA TYR A 243 -16.14 13.22 13.07
C TYR A 243 -17.05 12.92 14.26
N ALA A 244 -18.24 13.50 14.26
CA ALA A 244 -19.31 13.25 15.20
C ALA A 244 -20.52 12.62 14.50
N ARG A 245 -21.33 11.90 15.27
CA ARG A 245 -22.58 11.34 14.75
C ARG A 245 -23.50 12.47 14.27
N GLY A 246 -24.02 12.35 13.05
CA GLY A 246 -24.86 13.35 12.39
C GLY A 246 -24.10 14.38 11.55
N ASP A 247 -22.78 14.22 11.41
CA ASP A 247 -21.95 15.05 10.53
C ASP A 247 -22.25 14.76 9.05
N GLY A 248 -22.60 13.52 8.71
CA GLY A 248 -23.12 13.16 7.38
C GLY A 248 -22.23 12.16 6.66
N ASN A 249 -22.01 12.34 5.34
CA ASN A 249 -21.22 11.39 4.53
C ASN A 249 -19.95 12.06 4.01
N ASP A 250 -18.87 11.88 4.75
CA ASP A 250 -17.62 12.59 4.47
C ASP A 250 -16.65 11.71 3.69
N THR A 251 -15.72 12.34 2.99
CA THR A 251 -14.61 11.70 2.29
C THR A 251 -13.32 12.27 2.80
N ILE A 252 -12.41 11.41 3.25
CA ILE A 252 -11.06 11.78 3.69
C ILE A 252 -10.07 11.28 2.65
N THR A 253 -9.19 12.17 2.20
CA THR A 253 -8.12 11.86 1.24
C THR A 253 -6.76 12.16 1.86
N GLU A 254 -6.07 11.11 2.28
CA GLU A 254 -4.65 11.14 2.67
C GLU A 254 -3.82 10.36 1.67
N ILE A 255 -3.23 11.06 0.70
CA ILE A 255 -2.47 10.42 -0.39
C ILE A 255 -1.07 11.02 -0.54
N THR A 256 -0.65 11.92 0.36
CA THR A 256 0.69 12.48 0.33
C THR A 256 1.60 11.72 1.29
N ASN A 257 2.79 11.32 0.84
CA ASN A 257 3.68 10.43 1.60
C ASN A 257 4.46 11.15 2.71
N ASN A 258 3.93 12.25 3.26
CA ASN A 258 4.62 13.13 4.21
C ASN A 258 3.97 13.19 5.60
N GLY A 259 2.95 12.35 5.84
CA GLY A 259 2.40 12.00 7.15
C GLY A 259 2.72 10.54 7.49
N SER A 260 2.80 10.22 8.79
CA SER A 260 2.90 8.83 9.28
C SER A 260 2.06 8.60 10.53
N GLY A 261 1.14 9.51 10.81
CA GLY A 261 0.38 9.58 12.05
C GLY A 261 -0.95 10.31 11.89
N ASP A 262 -1.49 10.29 10.69
CA ASP A 262 -2.82 10.75 10.34
C ASP A 262 -3.85 9.88 11.06
N LYS A 263 -4.92 10.53 11.51
CA LYS A 263 -5.96 9.85 12.28
C LYS A 263 -7.34 10.41 12.05
N LEU A 264 -8.30 9.49 11.99
CA LEU A 264 -9.70 9.79 12.18
C LEU A 264 -10.06 9.60 13.66
N VAL A 265 -10.66 10.61 14.27
CA VAL A 265 -11.10 10.59 15.68
C VAL A 265 -12.61 10.77 15.74
N PHE A 266 -13.27 9.75 16.27
CA PHE A 266 -14.70 9.74 16.48
C PHE A 266 -15.10 10.31 17.84
N PHE A 267 -16.12 11.19 17.84
CA PHE A 267 -16.79 11.66 19.06
C PHE A 267 -18.14 11.00 19.25
N GLY A 268 -18.28 10.25 20.35
CA GLY A 268 -19.54 9.59 20.72
C GLY A 268 -19.92 8.36 19.88
N ILE A 269 -18.99 7.86 19.04
CA ILE A 269 -19.15 6.65 18.22
C ILE A 269 -18.19 5.59 18.73
N ASN A 270 -18.71 4.41 19.03
CA ASN A 270 -17.94 3.25 19.48
C ASN A 270 -17.74 2.23 18.34
N PRO A 271 -16.81 1.27 18.48
CA PRO A 271 -16.57 0.26 17.45
C PRO A 271 -17.81 -0.55 17.04
N THR A 272 -18.76 -0.74 17.96
CA THR A 272 -20.02 -1.45 17.71
C THR A 272 -21.01 -0.68 16.84
N ASP A 273 -20.79 0.62 16.69
CA ASP A 273 -21.66 1.52 15.91
C ASP A 273 -21.20 1.61 14.45
N VAL A 274 -20.10 0.94 14.08
CA VAL A 274 -19.45 1.06 12.78
C VAL A 274 -19.33 -0.30 12.09
N SER A 275 -19.82 -0.39 10.86
CA SER A 275 -19.51 -1.48 9.93
C SER A 275 -18.61 -0.98 8.79
N LEU A 276 -17.82 -1.86 8.18
CA LEU A 276 -16.90 -1.49 7.10
C LEU A 276 -17.44 -1.99 5.76
N VAL A 277 -17.15 -1.26 4.69
CA VAL A 277 -17.41 -1.68 3.31
C VAL A 277 -16.15 -1.44 2.50
N ARG A 278 -15.63 -2.50 1.86
CA ARG A 278 -14.48 -2.41 0.95
C ARG A 278 -14.94 -1.99 -0.44
N ASN A 279 -14.34 -0.93 -0.98
CA ASN A 279 -14.61 -0.41 -2.32
C ASN A 279 -13.30 -0.35 -3.12
N GLY A 280 -12.74 -1.51 -3.44
CA GLY A 280 -11.38 -1.59 -4.00
C GLY A 280 -10.33 -1.33 -2.91
N ASN A 281 -9.51 -0.28 -3.09
CA ASN A 281 -8.54 0.19 -2.09
C ASN A 281 -9.14 1.22 -1.11
N ASP A 282 -10.35 1.72 -1.36
CA ASP A 282 -11.04 2.60 -0.42
C ASP A 282 -11.82 1.79 0.62
N VAL A 283 -12.00 2.36 1.81
CA VAL A 283 -12.83 1.78 2.88
C VAL A 283 -13.90 2.78 3.30
N SER A 284 -15.17 2.36 3.27
CA SER A 284 -16.25 3.13 3.87
C SER A 284 -16.52 2.62 5.29
N LEU A 285 -16.46 3.52 6.26
CA LEU A 285 -16.97 3.33 7.60
C LEU A 285 -18.44 3.76 7.59
N MET A 286 -19.36 2.83 7.80
CA MET A 286 -20.79 3.11 7.90
C MET A 286 -21.16 3.29 9.37
N ILE A 287 -21.60 4.48 9.75
CA ILE A 287 -21.96 4.83 11.12
C ILE A 287 -23.47 4.64 11.32
N ALA A 288 -23.82 3.75 12.24
CA ALA A 288 -25.20 3.54 12.66
C ALA A 288 -25.78 4.74 13.44
N GLU A 289 -27.09 4.91 13.33
CA GLU A 289 -27.84 5.88 14.13
C GLU A 289 -27.68 5.62 15.63
N SER A 290 -27.77 6.67 16.45
CA SER A 290 -27.69 6.55 17.91
C SER A 290 -28.84 5.73 18.49
N ALA A 291 -29.99 5.80 17.84
CA ALA A 291 -31.14 4.94 18.05
C ALA A 291 -31.94 4.85 16.75
N ALA A 292 -32.65 3.74 16.57
CA ALA A 292 -33.43 3.49 15.36
C ALA A 292 -34.46 4.61 15.09
N GLY A 293 -34.37 5.20 13.91
CA GLY A 293 -35.26 6.26 13.41
C GLY A 293 -34.84 7.69 13.80
N VAL A 294 -33.68 7.88 14.43
CA VAL A 294 -33.19 9.24 14.78
C VAL A 294 -32.69 10.00 13.57
N GLY A 295 -32.20 9.31 12.52
CA GLY A 295 -31.69 9.95 11.31
C GLY A 295 -30.32 10.62 11.48
N ASP A 296 -29.55 10.25 12.50
CA ASP A 296 -28.22 10.82 12.80
C ASP A 296 -27.06 9.88 12.40
N GLY A 297 -27.33 8.80 11.65
CA GLY A 297 -26.28 7.98 11.04
C GLY A 297 -25.49 8.73 9.98
N GLY A 298 -24.52 8.05 9.37
CA GLY A 298 -23.68 8.65 8.34
C GLY A 298 -22.61 7.69 7.81
N SER A 299 -21.63 8.23 7.09
CA SER A 299 -20.50 7.45 6.61
C SER A 299 -19.22 8.28 6.48
N ILE A 300 -18.09 7.61 6.46
CA ILE A 300 -16.80 8.19 6.07
C ILE A 300 -16.17 7.28 5.02
N LEU A 301 -15.82 7.84 3.87
CA LEU A 301 -15.00 7.17 2.86
C LEU A 301 -13.53 7.55 3.07
N LEU A 302 -12.72 6.59 3.51
CA LEU A 302 -11.26 6.72 3.55
C LEU A 302 -10.70 6.29 2.19
N LYS A 303 -10.10 7.24 1.46
CA LYS A 303 -9.53 7.00 0.14
C LYS A 303 -8.18 6.28 0.25
N ALA A 304 -7.97 5.27 -0.58
CA ALA A 304 -6.73 4.49 -0.67
C ALA A 304 -6.26 3.85 0.67
N GLU A 305 -7.17 3.68 1.62
CA GLU A 305 -6.90 3.15 2.97
C GLU A 305 -6.24 1.77 2.96
N LEU A 306 -6.46 0.96 1.93
CA LEU A 306 -5.89 -0.38 1.78
C LEU A 306 -4.71 -0.42 0.80
N ASP A 307 -4.15 0.72 0.41
CA ASP A 307 -2.96 0.79 -0.44
C ASP A 307 -1.67 0.68 0.40
N ASP A 308 -1.26 -0.55 0.69
CA ASP A 308 -0.02 -0.86 1.41
C ASP A 308 1.25 -0.56 0.58
N TYR A 309 1.15 -0.29 -0.73
CA TYR A 309 2.34 -0.01 -1.55
C TYR A 309 2.83 1.43 -1.36
N PHE A 310 1.90 2.38 -1.24
CA PHE A 310 2.21 3.80 -1.02
C PHE A 310 1.97 4.25 0.42
N ASP A 311 1.50 3.36 1.30
CA ASP A 311 1.12 3.64 2.68
C ASP A 311 0.09 4.78 2.82
N GLN A 312 -0.89 4.83 1.92
CA GLN A 312 -1.92 5.88 1.88
C GLN A 312 -3.10 5.61 2.84
N GLY A 313 -3.93 6.64 3.05
CA GLY A 313 -5.02 6.62 4.01
C GLY A 313 -4.58 7.10 5.39
N VAL A 314 -5.40 6.86 6.41
CA VAL A 314 -5.08 7.25 7.79
C VAL A 314 -4.42 6.09 8.52
N GLU A 315 -3.42 6.34 9.37
CA GLU A 315 -2.79 5.27 10.15
C GLU A 315 -3.70 4.71 11.23
N SER A 316 -4.67 5.52 11.72
CA SER A 316 -5.53 5.08 12.81
C SER A 316 -6.93 5.69 12.81
N VAL A 317 -7.89 4.87 13.23
CA VAL A 317 -9.25 5.28 13.59
C VAL A 317 -9.44 5.14 15.09
N VAL A 318 -9.62 6.26 15.79
CA VAL A 318 -9.75 6.34 17.25
C VAL A 318 -11.20 6.52 17.63
N PHE A 319 -11.74 5.60 18.43
CA PHE A 319 -13.12 5.58 18.88
C PHE A 319 -13.31 6.24 20.24
N ALA A 320 -14.56 6.58 20.57
CA ALA A 320 -14.91 7.27 21.81
C ALA A 320 -14.56 6.49 23.10
N ASN A 321 -14.54 5.16 23.04
CA ASN A 321 -14.12 4.30 24.16
C ASN A 321 -12.59 4.14 24.28
N GLY A 322 -11.80 4.82 23.44
CA GLY A 322 -10.34 4.71 23.37
C GLY A 322 -9.83 3.48 22.61
N THR A 323 -10.71 2.70 21.98
CA THR A 323 -10.28 1.66 21.02
C THR A 323 -9.69 2.35 19.80
N THR A 324 -8.63 1.79 19.24
CA THR A 324 -8.03 2.24 17.99
C THR A 324 -8.05 1.10 16.99
N TRP A 325 -8.43 1.38 15.75
CA TRP A 325 -8.22 0.46 14.62
C TRP A 325 -7.07 1.00 13.78
N SER A 326 -6.09 0.15 13.53
CA SER A 326 -5.11 0.32 12.46
C SER A 326 -5.67 -0.19 11.12
N ARG A 327 -4.96 0.09 10.02
CA ARG A 327 -5.22 -0.53 8.72
C ARG A 327 -5.33 -2.06 8.79
N ALA A 328 -4.43 -2.71 9.53
CA ALA A 328 -4.45 -4.17 9.73
C ALA A 328 -5.71 -4.63 10.49
N ASP A 329 -6.14 -3.89 11.51
CA ASP A 329 -7.39 -4.20 12.23
C ASP A 329 -8.62 -4.07 11.32
N MET A 330 -8.61 -3.08 10.42
CA MET A 330 -9.68 -2.89 9.44
C MET A 330 -9.72 -4.03 8.42
N ARG A 331 -8.57 -4.53 7.94
CA ARG A 331 -8.50 -5.73 7.09
C ARG A 331 -9.14 -6.95 7.75
N VAL A 332 -8.76 -7.24 9.00
CA VAL A 332 -9.33 -8.37 9.77
C VAL A 332 -10.85 -8.23 9.90
N LYS A 333 -11.36 -7.02 10.15
CA LYS A 333 -12.80 -6.75 10.26
C LYS A 333 -13.52 -6.92 8.93
N LEU A 334 -12.93 -6.46 7.83
CA LEU A 334 -13.49 -6.62 6.50
C LEU A 334 -13.63 -8.10 6.13
N LEU A 335 -12.60 -8.92 6.39
CA LEU A 335 -12.68 -10.38 6.18
C LEU A 335 -13.74 -11.02 7.07
N ALA A 336 -13.79 -10.66 8.34
CA ALA A 336 -14.80 -11.17 9.26
C ALA A 336 -16.23 -10.77 8.89
N GLN A 337 -16.45 -9.60 8.27
CA GLN A 337 -17.75 -9.16 7.78
C GLN A 337 -18.15 -9.83 6.46
N ALA A 338 -17.17 -10.25 5.66
CA ALA A 338 -17.40 -10.99 4.41
C ALA A 338 -17.74 -12.46 4.66
N SER A 339 -17.34 -13.03 5.81
CA SER A 339 -17.71 -14.39 6.23
C SER A 339 -19.10 -14.39 6.87
N THR A 340 -20.07 -14.99 6.17
CA THR A 340 -21.45 -15.13 6.62
C THR A 340 -21.78 -16.62 6.84
N THR A 341 -23.07 -16.95 6.90
CA THR A 341 -23.53 -18.36 6.93
C THR A 341 -24.06 -18.82 5.57
N GLY A 342 -23.91 -17.99 4.54
CA GLY A 342 -24.30 -18.28 3.17
C GLY A 342 -23.07 -18.61 2.33
N ASN A 343 -23.25 -18.71 1.00
CA ASN A 343 -22.13 -18.91 0.10
C ASN A 343 -21.47 -17.56 -0.18
N ASP A 344 -20.23 -17.41 0.29
CA ASP A 344 -19.49 -16.15 0.24
C ASP A 344 -18.35 -16.20 -0.77
N THR A 345 -18.04 -15.03 -1.36
CA THR A 345 -16.82 -14.84 -2.14
C THR A 345 -15.92 -13.89 -1.37
N ILE A 346 -14.81 -14.40 -0.86
CA ILE A 346 -13.89 -13.64 -0.01
C ILE A 346 -12.55 -13.55 -0.70
N THR A 347 -12.14 -12.32 -0.99
CA THR A 347 -10.79 -12.01 -1.47
C THR A 347 -10.04 -11.25 -0.39
N GLY A 348 -8.84 -11.73 -0.06
CA GLY A 348 -7.89 -11.09 0.82
C GLY A 348 -7.29 -9.81 0.24
N PHE A 349 -6.13 -9.48 0.73
CA PHE A 349 -5.34 -8.29 0.46
C PHE A 349 -3.97 -8.71 -0.06
N ASN A 350 -3.10 -7.76 -0.35
CA ASN A 350 -1.72 -8.02 -0.76
C ASN A 350 -0.78 -8.19 0.44
N THR A 351 -1.29 -8.71 1.56
CA THR A 351 -0.59 -8.95 2.81
C THR A 351 -1.01 -10.30 3.38
N ALA A 352 -0.22 -10.88 4.29
CA ALA A 352 -0.60 -12.12 4.96
C ALA A 352 -1.95 -12.00 5.69
N ASP A 353 -2.92 -12.78 5.25
CA ASP A 353 -4.29 -12.78 5.74
C ASP A 353 -4.64 -14.07 6.49
N THR A 354 -5.73 -13.99 7.25
CA THR A 354 -6.40 -15.17 7.81
C THR A 354 -7.86 -15.13 7.39
N ILE A 355 -8.25 -16.09 6.55
CA ILE A 355 -9.55 -16.14 5.88
C ILE A 355 -10.33 -17.35 6.40
N THR A 356 -11.61 -17.14 6.70
CA THR A 356 -12.57 -18.20 7.02
C THR A 356 -13.81 -17.95 6.18
N GLY A 357 -14.28 -18.97 5.45
CA GLY A 357 -15.53 -18.87 4.70
C GLY A 357 -16.73 -18.81 5.64
N GLY A 358 -16.74 -19.69 6.63
CA GLY A 358 -17.84 -19.84 7.58
C GLY A 358 -18.67 -21.04 7.20
N ARG A 359 -19.99 -20.98 7.36
CA ARG A 359 -20.87 -22.00 6.79
C ARG A 359 -21.28 -21.57 5.40
N GLY A 360 -21.37 -22.50 4.46
CA GLY A 360 -21.70 -22.18 3.08
C GLY A 360 -20.92 -23.04 2.12
N ASN A 361 -20.97 -22.69 0.84
CA ASN A 361 -20.00 -23.16 -0.13
C ASN A 361 -19.24 -21.93 -0.60
N ASP A 362 -18.06 -21.71 -0.04
CA ASP A 362 -17.39 -20.42 -0.14
C ASP A 362 -16.27 -20.44 -1.19
N SER A 363 -16.02 -19.29 -1.82
CA SER A 363 -14.88 -19.10 -2.73
C SER A 363 -13.89 -18.15 -2.09
N LEU A 364 -12.72 -18.68 -1.74
CA LEU A 364 -11.68 -17.99 -0.97
C LEU A 364 -10.44 -17.77 -1.85
N ASN A 365 -9.88 -16.56 -1.79
CA ASN A 365 -8.65 -16.18 -2.49
C ASN A 365 -7.86 -15.21 -1.60
N GLY A 366 -6.67 -15.61 -1.16
CA GLY A 366 -5.79 -14.83 -0.29
C GLY A 366 -5.20 -13.61 -0.99
N ALA A 367 -5.15 -13.67 -2.32
CA ALA A 367 -4.43 -12.75 -3.18
C ALA A 367 -2.92 -12.89 -3.02
N ALA A 368 -2.23 -11.97 -2.36
CA ALA A 368 -0.77 -12.05 -2.22
C ALA A 368 -0.39 -11.93 -0.75
N GLY A 369 0.66 -12.62 -0.34
CA GLY A 369 0.98 -12.75 1.08
C GLY A 369 1.19 -14.21 1.42
N ASN A 370 1.44 -14.52 2.70
CA ASN A 370 1.41 -15.90 3.18
C ASN A 370 0.11 -16.08 3.96
N ASP A 371 -0.90 -16.59 3.28
CA ASP A 371 -2.30 -16.58 3.70
C ASP A 371 -2.69 -17.85 4.44
N THR A 372 -3.61 -17.69 5.40
CA THR A 372 -4.08 -18.78 6.25
C THR A 372 -5.57 -18.98 6.06
N TYR A 373 -5.94 -20.09 5.43
CA TYR A 373 -7.32 -20.53 5.29
C TYR A 373 -7.73 -21.39 6.47
N LEU A 374 -8.82 -21.03 7.13
CA LEU A 374 -9.36 -21.80 8.25
C LEU A 374 -10.59 -22.56 7.78
N TYR A 375 -10.64 -23.85 8.10
CA TYR A 375 -11.81 -24.69 7.82
C TYR A 375 -12.15 -25.58 9.02
N ALA A 376 -13.41 -25.61 9.38
CA ALA A 376 -13.98 -26.48 10.38
C ALA A 376 -14.99 -27.45 9.75
N ARG A 377 -15.21 -28.58 10.42
CA ARG A 377 -16.23 -29.53 10.00
C ARG A 377 -17.61 -28.88 10.05
N GLY A 378 -18.37 -29.00 8.95
CA GLY A 378 -19.69 -28.38 8.78
C GLY A 378 -19.66 -27.00 8.14
N ASP A 379 -18.48 -26.52 7.72
CA ASP A 379 -18.33 -25.27 6.97
C ASP A 379 -18.91 -25.42 5.55
N GLY A 380 -18.77 -26.59 4.92
CA GLY A 380 -19.46 -26.94 3.68
C GLY A 380 -18.50 -27.30 2.55
N ASN A 381 -18.76 -26.84 1.32
CA ASN A 381 -17.92 -27.16 0.15
C ASN A 381 -17.22 -25.91 -0.38
N ASP A 382 -16.00 -25.71 0.08
CA ASP A 382 -15.27 -24.48 -0.20
C ASP A 382 -14.31 -24.66 -1.37
N THR A 383 -13.94 -23.56 -2.00
CA THR A 383 -12.92 -23.50 -3.05
C THR A 383 -11.87 -22.49 -2.65
N ILE A 384 -10.62 -22.91 -2.59
CA ILE A 384 -9.46 -22.05 -2.34
C ILE A 384 -8.71 -21.87 -3.66
N THR A 385 -8.45 -20.62 -4.02
CA THR A 385 -7.68 -20.25 -5.20
C THR A 385 -6.45 -19.45 -4.80
N GLU A 386 -5.29 -20.12 -4.77
CA GLU A 386 -3.97 -19.50 -4.63
C GLU A 386 -3.20 -19.62 -5.93
N ILE A 387 -3.24 -18.57 -6.75
CA ILE A 387 -2.62 -18.56 -8.08
C ILE A 387 -1.68 -17.37 -8.30
N THR A 388 -1.44 -16.55 -7.27
CA THR A 388 -0.51 -15.42 -7.38
C THR A 388 0.86 -15.83 -6.83
N ASN A 389 1.91 -15.56 -7.60
CA ASN A 389 3.26 -16.11 -7.34
C ASN A 389 4.02 -15.37 -6.22
N ASN A 390 3.32 -14.76 -5.25
CA ASN A 390 3.91 -13.89 -4.24
C ASN A 390 3.69 -14.38 -2.80
N GLY A 391 3.02 -15.52 -2.61
CA GLY A 391 3.03 -16.32 -1.38
C GLY A 391 4.00 -17.50 -1.51
N SER A 392 4.61 -17.91 -0.39
CA SER A 392 5.44 -19.14 -0.34
C SER A 392 5.19 -19.93 0.95
N GLY A 393 4.10 -19.62 1.63
CA GLY A 393 3.79 -20.11 2.96
C GLY A 393 2.30 -20.06 3.28
N ASP A 394 1.48 -20.11 2.23
CA ASP A 394 0.04 -20.28 2.29
C ASP A 394 -0.28 -21.62 2.93
N LYS A 395 -1.36 -21.63 3.72
CA LYS A 395 -1.76 -22.83 4.45
C LYS A 395 -3.25 -22.95 4.62
N LEU A 396 -3.71 -24.18 4.51
CA LEU A 396 -5.01 -24.59 5.00
C LEU A 396 -4.86 -25.16 6.42
N VAL A 397 -5.64 -24.64 7.37
CA VAL A 397 -5.64 -25.09 8.77
C VAL A 397 -7.01 -25.64 9.11
N PHE A 398 -7.01 -26.91 9.49
CA PHE A 398 -8.21 -27.62 9.91
C PHE A 398 -8.45 -27.53 11.42
N PHE A 399 -9.70 -27.26 11.80
CA PHE A 399 -10.17 -27.37 13.19
C PHE A 399 -11.03 -28.61 13.38
N GLY A 400 -10.55 -29.53 14.23
CA GLY A 400 -11.27 -30.76 14.59
C GLY A 400 -11.32 -31.83 13.49
N ILE A 401 -10.52 -31.69 12.43
CA ILE A 401 -10.37 -32.67 11.34
C ILE A 401 -8.95 -33.24 11.38
N ASN A 402 -8.86 -34.57 11.38
CA ASN A 402 -7.60 -35.32 11.37
C ASN A 402 -7.32 -35.91 9.99
N PRO A 403 -6.07 -36.34 9.71
CA PRO A 403 -5.70 -36.95 8.42
C PRO A 403 -6.58 -38.14 8.01
N THR A 404 -7.12 -38.89 8.98
CA THR A 404 -8.01 -40.04 8.75
C THR A 404 -9.41 -39.66 8.29
N ASP A 405 -9.80 -38.41 8.47
CA ASP A 405 -11.13 -37.90 8.14
C ASP A 405 -11.16 -37.37 6.70
N VAL A 406 -10.04 -37.39 5.99
CA VAL A 406 -9.87 -36.76 4.67
C VAL A 406 -9.44 -37.77 3.62
N SER A 407 -10.17 -37.85 2.52
CA SER A 407 -9.71 -38.47 1.27
C SER A 407 -9.45 -37.41 0.20
N LEU A 408 -8.61 -37.73 -0.79
CA LEU A 408 -8.24 -36.79 -1.85
C LEU A 408 -8.85 -37.25 -3.17
N VAL A 409 -9.22 -36.30 -4.02
CA VAL A 409 -9.65 -36.53 -5.39
C VAL A 409 -8.89 -35.59 -6.30
N ARG A 410 -8.15 -36.14 -7.26
CA ARG A 410 -7.41 -35.36 -8.27
C ARG A 410 -8.28 -35.11 -9.49
N ASN A 411 -8.30 -33.87 -9.97
CA ASN A 411 -8.91 -33.49 -11.25
C ASN A 411 -7.96 -32.57 -12.02
N GLY A 412 -7.08 -33.16 -12.84
CA GLY A 412 -5.98 -32.42 -13.47
C GLY A 412 -4.99 -31.92 -12.40
N ASN A 413 -4.79 -30.60 -12.34
CA ASN A 413 -3.97 -29.93 -11.32
C ASN A 413 -4.76 -29.53 -10.07
N ASP A 414 -6.09 -29.63 -10.07
CA ASP A 414 -6.92 -29.34 -8.91
C ASP A 414 -6.98 -30.57 -7.97
N VAL A 415 -7.03 -30.32 -6.65
CA VAL A 415 -7.18 -31.35 -5.61
C VAL A 415 -8.40 -31.04 -4.77
N SER A 416 -9.33 -31.99 -4.69
CA SER A 416 -10.45 -31.92 -3.73
C SER A 416 -10.13 -32.74 -2.49
N LEU A 417 -10.22 -32.13 -1.32
CA LEU A 417 -10.19 -32.78 -0.01
C LEU A 417 -11.65 -33.09 0.36
N MET A 418 -12.00 -34.38 0.41
CA MET A 418 -13.31 -34.83 0.85
C MET A 418 -13.27 -35.08 2.36
N ILE A 419 -14.07 -34.34 3.11
CA ILE A 419 -14.09 -34.37 4.57
C ILE A 419 -15.27 -35.24 5.05
N ALA A 420 -14.94 -36.32 5.74
CA ALA A 420 -15.94 -37.22 6.33
C ALA A 420 -16.70 -36.55 7.48
N GLU A 421 -17.95 -36.96 7.65
CA GLU A 421 -18.78 -36.61 8.81
C GLU A 421 -18.10 -37.05 10.11
N SER A 422 -18.33 -36.31 11.20
CA SER A 422 -17.77 -36.67 12.51
C SER A 422 -18.32 -38.00 13.03
N ALA A 423 -19.55 -38.32 12.65
CA ALA A 423 -20.16 -39.63 12.77
C ALA A 423 -21.20 -39.82 11.67
N ALA A 424 -21.43 -41.08 11.28
CA ALA A 424 -22.36 -41.41 10.21
C ALA A 424 -23.77 -40.85 10.48
N GLY A 425 -24.28 -40.06 9.53
CA GLY A 425 -25.60 -39.44 9.54
C GLY A 425 -25.68 -38.10 10.28
N VAL A 426 -24.56 -37.53 10.72
CA VAL A 426 -24.55 -36.20 11.38
C VAL A 426 -24.75 -35.07 10.36
N GLY A 427 -24.36 -35.26 9.10
CA GLY A 427 -24.53 -34.25 8.05
C GLY A 427 -23.56 -33.08 8.16
N ASP A 428 -22.44 -33.23 8.87
CA ASP A 428 -21.42 -32.20 9.07
C ASP A 428 -20.16 -32.40 8.19
N GLY A 429 -20.17 -33.36 7.27
CA GLY A 429 -19.10 -33.52 6.27
C GLY A 429 -19.04 -32.34 5.31
N GLY A 430 -18.08 -32.37 4.38
CA GLY A 430 -17.89 -31.30 3.41
C GLY A 430 -16.74 -31.56 2.46
N SER A 431 -16.29 -30.53 1.75
CA SER A 431 -15.11 -30.63 0.91
C SER A 431 -14.38 -29.30 0.75
N ILE A 432 -13.13 -29.36 0.33
CA ILE A 432 -12.35 -28.19 -0.09
C ILE A 432 -11.72 -28.49 -1.44
N LEU A 433 -11.99 -27.66 -2.44
CA LEU A 433 -11.31 -27.68 -3.73
C LEU A 433 -10.12 -26.72 -3.68
N LEU A 434 -8.90 -27.26 -3.71
CA LEU A 434 -7.68 -26.50 -3.91
C LEU A 434 -7.41 -26.38 -5.42
N LYS A 435 -7.46 -25.16 -5.94
CA LYS A 435 -7.19 -24.88 -7.35
C LYS A 435 -5.70 -24.88 -7.66
N ALA A 436 -5.34 -25.52 -8.78
CA ALA A 436 -3.97 -25.61 -9.29
C ALA A 436 -2.93 -26.14 -8.28
N GLU A 437 -3.38 -26.85 -7.24
CA GLU A 437 -2.55 -27.36 -6.14
C GLU A 437 -1.39 -28.24 -6.60
N LEU A 438 -1.49 -28.87 -7.77
CA LEU A 438 -0.44 -29.73 -8.33
C LEU A 438 0.28 -29.09 -9.52
N ASP A 439 0.17 -27.78 -9.70
CA ASP A 439 0.92 -27.05 -10.73
C ASP A 439 2.31 -26.66 -10.24
N ASP A 440 3.27 -27.58 -10.44
CA ASP A 440 4.67 -27.36 -10.06
C ASP A 440 5.39 -26.31 -10.93
N TYR A 441 4.84 -25.90 -12.09
CA TYR A 441 5.50 -24.92 -12.95
C TYR A 441 5.39 -23.50 -12.40
N PHE A 442 4.23 -23.17 -11.82
CA PHE A 442 3.98 -21.86 -11.21
C PHE A 442 4.01 -21.88 -9.68
N ASP A 443 4.16 -23.07 -9.07
CA ASP A 443 4.16 -23.26 -7.60
C ASP A 443 2.86 -22.77 -6.95
N GLN A 444 1.72 -23.11 -7.56
CA GLN A 444 0.40 -22.64 -7.14
C GLN A 444 -0.27 -23.55 -6.09
N GLY A 445 -1.31 -23.04 -5.45
CA GLY A 445 -2.02 -23.72 -4.35
C GLY A 445 -1.43 -23.38 -2.98
N VAL A 446 -1.78 -24.15 -1.97
CA VAL A 446 -1.29 -23.95 -0.60
C VAL A 446 -0.05 -24.81 -0.35
N GLU A 447 0.97 -24.28 0.32
CA GLU A 447 2.18 -25.06 0.59
C GLU A 447 1.97 -26.14 1.66
N SER A 448 0.99 -25.92 2.55
CA SER A 448 0.74 -26.85 3.64
C SER A 448 -0.71 -26.96 4.09
N ILE A 449 -1.08 -28.17 4.50
CA ILE A 449 -2.33 -28.46 5.19
C ILE A 449 -2.01 -28.89 6.61
N VAL A 450 -2.49 -28.14 7.60
CA VAL A 450 -2.28 -28.41 9.02
C VAL A 450 -3.54 -29.01 9.63
N PHE A 451 -3.42 -30.22 10.18
CA PHE A 451 -4.52 -30.96 10.79
C PHE A 451 -4.61 -30.72 12.30
N ALA A 452 -5.77 -31.07 12.88
CA ALA A 452 -6.05 -30.85 14.30
C ALA A 452 -5.09 -31.60 15.26
N ASN A 453 -4.53 -32.73 14.84
CA ASN A 453 -3.51 -33.49 15.61
C ASN A 453 -2.08 -32.94 15.44
N GLY A 454 -1.90 -31.84 14.70
CA GLY A 454 -0.59 -31.25 14.39
C GLY A 454 0.16 -31.93 13.24
N THR A 455 -0.43 -32.94 12.57
CA THR A 455 0.12 -33.46 11.31
C THR A 455 0.05 -32.36 10.26
N THR A 456 1.09 -32.27 9.43
CA THR A 456 1.10 -31.40 8.26
C THR A 456 1.25 -32.24 7.01
N TRP A 457 0.48 -31.93 5.96
CA TRP A 457 0.73 -32.44 4.61
C TRP A 457 1.30 -31.31 3.77
N SER A 458 2.42 -31.59 3.10
CA SER A 458 2.91 -30.80 1.98
C SER A 458 2.27 -31.27 0.67
N ARG A 459 2.51 -30.53 -0.41
CA ARG A 459 2.16 -30.96 -1.77
C ARG A 459 2.74 -32.34 -2.12
N ALA A 460 3.97 -32.63 -1.72
CA ALA A 460 4.59 -33.94 -1.91
C ALA A 460 3.85 -35.05 -1.15
N ASP A 461 3.41 -34.79 0.09
CA ASP A 461 2.62 -35.75 0.86
C ASP A 461 1.26 -36.01 0.21
N MET A 462 0.64 -34.99 -0.37
CA MET A 462 -0.61 -35.13 -1.14
C MET A 462 -0.43 -36.00 -2.38
N ARG A 463 0.66 -35.82 -3.13
CA ARG A 463 1.00 -36.67 -4.30
C ARG A 463 1.12 -38.14 -3.92
N VAL A 464 1.87 -38.45 -2.86
CA VAL A 464 2.01 -39.82 -2.34
C VAL A 464 0.66 -40.42 -1.96
N LYS A 465 -0.22 -39.64 -1.33
CA LYS A 465 -1.57 -40.09 -0.95
C LYS A 465 -2.47 -40.33 -2.15
N LEU A 466 -2.42 -39.46 -3.15
CA LEU A 466 -3.18 -39.59 -4.39
C LEU A 466 -2.78 -40.86 -5.16
N LEU A 467 -1.48 -41.14 -5.29
CA LEU A 467 -1.01 -42.39 -5.91
C LEU A 467 -1.43 -43.62 -5.11
N ALA A 468 -1.31 -43.57 -3.78
CA ALA A 468 -1.74 -44.66 -2.91
C ALA A 468 -3.26 -44.91 -2.94
N GLN A 469 -4.07 -43.86 -3.18
CA GLN A 469 -5.53 -43.98 -3.33
C GLN A 469 -5.93 -44.50 -4.73
N ALA A 470 -5.10 -44.26 -5.74
CA ALA A 470 -5.33 -44.75 -7.10
C ALA A 470 -4.95 -46.24 -7.27
N SER A 471 -4.08 -46.76 -6.41
CA SER A 471 -3.71 -48.19 -6.37
C SER A 471 -4.69 -48.98 -5.51
N THR A 472 -5.49 -49.82 -6.15
CA THR A 472 -6.48 -50.69 -5.51
C THR A 472 -6.11 -52.16 -5.74
N THR A 473 -7.09 -53.07 -5.57
CA THR A 473 -6.92 -54.49 -5.93
C THR A 473 -7.64 -54.85 -7.24
N GLY A 474 -8.15 -53.85 -7.94
CA GLY A 474 -8.81 -53.98 -9.24
C GLY A 474 -7.90 -53.48 -10.36
N ASN A 475 -8.42 -53.43 -11.58
CA ASN A 475 -7.67 -52.89 -12.71
C ASN A 475 -7.74 -51.36 -12.66
N ASP A 476 -6.60 -50.73 -12.37
CA ASP A 476 -6.51 -49.31 -12.13
C ASP A 476 -5.86 -48.56 -13.31
N THR A 477 -6.16 -47.27 -13.41
CA THR A 477 -5.47 -46.35 -14.32
C THR A 477 -4.81 -45.28 -13.49
N ILE A 478 -3.49 -45.31 -13.43
CA ILE A 478 -2.69 -44.46 -12.55
C ILE A 478 -1.83 -43.54 -13.41
N THR A 479 -1.98 -42.25 -13.20
CA THR A 479 -1.12 -41.24 -13.82
C THR A 479 -0.34 -40.53 -12.73
N GLY A 480 0.97 -40.48 -12.87
CA GLY A 480 1.88 -39.71 -12.05
C GLY A 480 1.74 -38.21 -12.24
N PHE A 481 2.77 -37.50 -11.81
CA PHE A 481 2.91 -36.06 -11.80
C PHE A 481 4.14 -35.69 -12.63
N ASN A 482 4.33 -34.40 -12.89
CA ASN A 482 5.52 -33.95 -13.63
C ASN A 482 6.74 -33.79 -12.68
N THR A 483 6.87 -34.71 -11.73
CA THR A 483 7.93 -34.77 -10.72
C THR A 483 8.34 -36.22 -10.50
N VAL A 484 9.46 -36.47 -9.81
CA VAL A 484 9.86 -37.84 -9.43
C VAL A 484 8.79 -38.53 -8.60
N ASP A 485 8.22 -39.59 -9.15
CA ASP A 485 7.19 -40.40 -8.50
C ASP A 485 7.67 -41.80 -8.11
N THR A 486 6.95 -42.41 -7.19
CA THR A 486 7.01 -43.85 -6.93
C THR A 486 5.61 -44.41 -7.03
N ILE A 487 5.38 -45.23 -8.05
CA ILE A 487 4.06 -45.69 -8.46
C ILE A 487 4.00 -47.22 -8.37
N THR A 488 2.91 -47.73 -7.82
CA THR A 488 2.60 -49.16 -7.78
C THR A 488 1.17 -49.33 -8.27
N GLY A 489 0.92 -50.31 -9.15
CA GLY A 489 -0.43 -50.65 -9.61
C GLY A 489 -1.24 -51.30 -8.49
N GLY A 490 -0.60 -52.24 -7.79
CA GLY A 490 -1.25 -53.08 -6.80
C GLY A 490 -1.59 -54.42 -7.42
N ARG A 491 -2.72 -55.01 -7.03
CA ARG A 491 -3.23 -56.19 -7.72
C ARG A 491 -4.21 -55.76 -8.79
N GLY A 492 -4.28 -56.49 -9.90
CA GLY A 492 -5.12 -56.15 -11.03
C GLY A 492 -4.28 -56.06 -12.29
N ASN A 493 -4.92 -55.73 -13.40
CA ASN A 493 -4.21 -55.41 -14.63
C ASN A 493 -4.22 -53.90 -14.79
N ASP A 494 -3.11 -53.27 -14.42
CA ASP A 494 -3.07 -51.83 -14.23
C ASP A 494 -2.46 -51.11 -15.44
N THR A 495 -2.91 -49.89 -15.70
CA THR A 495 -2.32 -48.99 -16.70
C THR A 495 -1.68 -47.81 -15.99
N ILE A 496 -0.36 -47.72 -16.06
CA ILE A 496 0.45 -46.74 -15.34
C ILE A 496 1.14 -45.81 -16.33
N THR A 497 1.11 -44.52 -16.07
CA THR A 497 1.84 -43.48 -16.81
C THR A 497 2.58 -42.60 -15.82
N GLY A 498 3.91 -42.54 -15.84
CA GLY A 498 4.70 -41.74 -14.88
C GLY A 498 4.62 -40.25 -15.15
N ALA A 499 4.54 -39.89 -16.44
CA ALA A 499 4.52 -38.52 -16.96
C ALA A 499 5.93 -37.95 -17.11
N ALA A 500 6.37 -37.01 -16.27
CA ALA A 500 7.70 -36.40 -16.37
C ALA A 500 8.39 -36.45 -15.01
N GLY A 501 9.71 -36.61 -15.00
CA GLY A 501 10.43 -36.94 -13.77
C GLY A 501 11.16 -38.26 -13.97
N SER A 502 12.04 -38.62 -13.04
CA SER A 502 12.70 -39.94 -13.05
C SER A 502 11.97 -40.86 -12.09
N ASP A 503 10.99 -41.57 -12.62
CA ASP A 503 9.96 -42.28 -11.87
C ASP A 503 10.38 -43.71 -11.51
N ILE A 504 9.78 -44.20 -10.44
CA ILE A 504 9.99 -45.56 -9.95
C ILE A 504 8.69 -46.33 -10.02
N TYR A 505 8.69 -47.40 -10.81
CA TYR A 505 7.60 -48.34 -10.94
C TYR A 505 7.87 -49.56 -10.06
N LEU A 506 6.98 -49.86 -9.13
CA LEU A 506 7.09 -51.03 -8.26
C LEU A 506 6.15 -52.13 -8.75
N TYR A 507 6.72 -53.31 -8.98
CA TYR A 507 5.98 -54.53 -9.30
C TYR A 507 6.41 -55.68 -8.37
N ALA A 508 5.43 -56.46 -7.95
CA ALA A 508 5.58 -57.71 -7.23
C ALA A 508 4.87 -58.84 -7.96
N ARG A 509 5.34 -60.06 -7.75
CA ARG A 509 4.68 -61.25 -8.27
C ARG A 509 3.24 -61.32 -7.73
N GLY A 510 2.29 -61.52 -8.63
CA GLY A 510 0.85 -61.57 -8.33
C GLY A 510 0.15 -60.22 -8.40
N ASP A 511 0.84 -59.17 -8.85
CA ASP A 511 0.23 -57.87 -9.16
C ASP A 511 -0.69 -58.02 -10.37
N GLY A 512 -0.22 -58.59 -11.47
CA GLY A 512 -1.07 -58.97 -12.60
C GLY A 512 -0.41 -58.67 -13.94
N ASP A 513 -1.23 -58.33 -14.95
CA ASP A 513 -0.76 -57.90 -16.27
C ASP A 513 -0.81 -56.38 -16.39
N ASP A 514 0.30 -55.73 -16.06
CA ASP A 514 0.40 -54.27 -16.01
C ASP A 514 0.96 -53.69 -17.31
N THR A 515 0.63 -52.44 -17.56
CA THR A 515 1.19 -51.64 -18.67
C THR A 515 1.80 -50.38 -18.10
N VAL A 516 3.07 -50.12 -18.40
CA VAL A 516 3.78 -48.89 -18.05
C VAL A 516 4.06 -48.09 -19.31
N THR A 517 3.67 -46.82 -19.29
CA THR A 517 3.83 -45.87 -20.38
C THR A 517 4.73 -44.72 -19.94
N GLU A 518 5.95 -44.70 -20.47
CA GLU A 518 6.88 -43.58 -20.36
C GLU A 518 7.09 -42.96 -21.74
N ILE A 519 6.54 -41.76 -21.95
CA ILE A 519 6.53 -41.11 -23.27
C ILE A 519 7.07 -39.67 -23.24
N THR A 520 7.64 -39.22 -22.12
CA THR A 520 8.35 -37.94 -22.07
C THR A 520 9.84 -38.20 -21.89
N ASN A 521 10.69 -37.37 -22.46
CA ASN A 521 12.15 -37.47 -22.35
C ASN A 521 12.73 -36.53 -21.27
N ASN A 522 11.87 -36.06 -20.35
CA ASN A 522 12.23 -35.13 -19.29
C ASN A 522 12.60 -35.83 -17.97
N GLY A 523 12.55 -37.16 -17.95
CA GLY A 523 13.28 -38.06 -17.06
C GLY A 523 14.28 -38.87 -17.87
N ASN A 524 15.46 -39.17 -17.31
CA ASN A 524 16.45 -40.01 -17.97
C ASN A 524 16.98 -41.10 -17.04
N ALA A 525 16.18 -41.47 -16.05
CA ALA A 525 16.56 -42.41 -15.01
C ALA A 525 15.34 -43.12 -14.42
N ASP A 526 14.34 -43.38 -15.24
CA ASP A 526 13.14 -44.13 -14.92
C ASP A 526 13.47 -45.60 -14.63
N ARG A 527 12.78 -46.18 -13.65
CA ARG A 527 13.16 -47.49 -13.10
C ARG A 527 11.95 -48.36 -12.87
N LEU A 528 11.96 -49.55 -13.44
CA LEU A 528 11.10 -50.64 -12.99
C LEU A 528 11.82 -51.45 -11.92
N ILE A 529 11.26 -51.53 -10.71
CA ILE A 529 11.77 -52.35 -9.61
C ILE A 529 10.85 -53.56 -9.45
N LEU A 530 11.40 -54.72 -9.73
CA LEU A 530 10.77 -56.01 -9.47
C LEU A 530 11.17 -56.49 -8.08
N SER A 531 10.28 -56.30 -7.12
CA SER A 531 10.58 -56.44 -5.69
C SER A 531 10.91 -57.88 -5.25
N ASP A 532 10.32 -58.88 -5.90
CA ASP A 532 10.47 -60.31 -5.55
C ASP A 532 10.71 -61.23 -6.77
N VAL A 533 10.97 -60.66 -7.95
CA VAL A 533 11.23 -61.40 -9.19
C VAL A 533 12.71 -61.37 -9.53
N ASN A 534 13.26 -62.54 -9.87
CA ASN A 534 14.65 -62.66 -10.31
C ASN A 534 14.76 -62.71 -11.85
N PRO A 535 15.95 -62.41 -12.41
CA PRO A 535 16.19 -62.45 -13.86
C PRO A 535 15.83 -63.78 -14.54
N ALA A 536 15.89 -64.90 -13.81
CA ALA A 536 15.59 -66.23 -14.33
C ALA A 536 14.08 -66.51 -14.47
N ASP A 537 13.25 -65.71 -13.78
CA ASP A 537 11.79 -65.88 -13.77
C ASP A 537 11.11 -65.07 -14.87
N VAL A 538 11.88 -64.34 -15.69
CA VAL A 538 11.36 -63.40 -16.70
C VAL A 538 11.76 -63.82 -18.10
N SER A 539 10.77 -63.94 -18.99
CA SER A 539 10.97 -63.97 -20.44
C SER A 539 10.51 -62.66 -21.07
N LEU A 540 11.02 -62.34 -22.27
CA LEU A 540 10.69 -61.08 -22.95
C LEU A 540 9.90 -61.39 -24.23
N VAL A 541 8.90 -60.56 -24.52
CA VAL A 541 8.14 -60.59 -25.77
C VAL A 541 8.21 -59.21 -26.40
N ARG A 542 8.66 -59.12 -27.65
CA ARG A 542 8.74 -57.87 -28.40
C ARG A 542 7.55 -57.72 -29.34
N ASN A 543 6.91 -56.55 -29.33
CA ASN A 543 5.90 -56.17 -30.32
C ASN A 543 6.18 -54.75 -30.83
N GLY A 544 6.86 -54.65 -31.98
CA GLY A 544 7.36 -53.36 -32.48
C GLY A 544 8.42 -52.77 -31.55
N ASN A 545 8.15 -51.59 -30.99
CA ASN A 545 9.00 -50.92 -30.00
C ASN A 545 8.59 -51.25 -28.54
N ASP A 546 7.46 -51.92 -28.33
CA ASP A 546 7.02 -52.31 -26.99
C ASP A 546 7.71 -53.61 -26.55
N VAL A 547 7.99 -53.73 -25.26
CA VAL A 547 8.57 -54.93 -24.63
C VAL A 547 7.69 -55.39 -23.48
N THR A 548 7.24 -56.64 -23.51
CA THR A 548 6.54 -57.27 -22.40
C THR A 548 7.51 -58.16 -21.62
N LEU A 549 7.64 -57.92 -20.32
CA LEU A 549 8.23 -58.85 -19.37
C LEU A 549 7.14 -59.85 -18.97
N VAL A 550 7.32 -61.13 -19.31
CA VAL A 550 6.41 -62.20 -18.87
C VAL A 550 7.02 -62.84 -17.63
N ILE A 551 6.30 -62.75 -16.51
CA ILE A 551 6.75 -63.17 -15.19
C ILE A 551 6.20 -64.56 -14.89
N ALA A 552 7.10 -65.52 -14.70
CA ALA A 552 6.74 -66.87 -14.29
C ALA A 552 6.20 -66.90 -12.86
N ALA A 553 5.21 -67.77 -12.64
CA ALA A 553 4.71 -68.08 -11.32
C ALA A 553 5.85 -68.59 -10.41
N SER A 554 5.79 -68.27 -9.11
CA SER A 554 6.86 -68.62 -8.15
C SER A 554 7.11 -70.12 -8.10
N VAL A 555 6.03 -70.89 -8.27
CA VAL A 555 6.03 -72.32 -8.56
C VAL A 555 4.95 -72.63 -9.58
N ALA A 556 5.10 -73.73 -10.31
CA ALA A 556 4.13 -74.16 -11.30
C ALA A 556 2.72 -74.30 -10.68
N GLY A 557 1.77 -73.51 -11.18
CA GLY A 557 0.37 -73.53 -10.73
C GLY A 557 0.05 -72.62 -9.53
N ALA A 558 0.98 -71.80 -9.03
CA ALA A 558 0.70 -70.84 -7.95
C ALA A 558 -0.29 -69.74 -8.34
N GLY A 559 -0.40 -69.41 -9.63
CA GLY A 559 -1.32 -68.39 -10.14
C GLY A 559 -0.89 -66.96 -9.79
N ASP A 560 0.37 -66.77 -9.40
CA ASP A 560 1.00 -65.50 -9.06
C ASP A 560 1.92 -64.97 -10.19
N GLY A 561 1.97 -65.65 -11.34
CA GLY A 561 2.62 -65.08 -12.53
C GLY A 561 1.88 -63.84 -13.05
N GLY A 562 2.43 -63.19 -14.05
CA GLY A 562 1.84 -61.98 -14.64
C GLY A 562 2.70 -61.43 -15.75
N SER A 563 2.48 -60.17 -16.12
CA SER A 563 3.30 -59.50 -17.12
C SER A 563 3.37 -57.99 -16.92
N ILE A 564 4.38 -57.38 -17.52
CA ILE A 564 4.56 -55.92 -17.52
C ILE A 564 4.88 -55.50 -18.95
N LEU A 565 3.97 -54.79 -19.59
CA LEU A 565 4.15 -54.19 -20.90
C LEU A 565 4.77 -52.81 -20.75
N LEU A 566 6.04 -52.68 -21.15
CA LEU A 566 6.75 -51.41 -21.28
C LEU A 566 6.50 -50.85 -22.68
N LYS A 567 5.77 -49.73 -22.77
CA LYS A 567 5.45 -49.08 -24.04
C LYS A 567 6.68 -48.32 -24.55
N ALA A 568 6.94 -48.41 -25.86
CA ALA A 568 8.02 -47.72 -26.56
C ALA A 568 9.45 -47.95 -26.02
N GLU A 569 9.67 -48.98 -25.20
CA GLU A 569 10.95 -49.31 -24.53
C GLU A 569 12.17 -49.36 -25.46
N LEU A 570 11.97 -49.74 -26.72
CA LEU A 570 13.04 -49.84 -27.73
C LEU A 570 13.10 -48.64 -28.68
N ASP A 571 12.42 -47.53 -28.37
CA ASP A 571 12.47 -46.29 -29.15
C ASP A 571 13.72 -45.46 -28.79
N ASP A 572 14.81 -45.73 -29.51
CA ASP A 572 16.08 -45.00 -29.37
C ASP A 572 16.03 -43.56 -29.90
N TYR A 573 15.02 -43.21 -30.72
CA TYR A 573 14.97 -41.90 -31.35
C TYR A 573 14.54 -40.82 -30.36
N PHE A 574 13.58 -41.15 -29.50
CA PHE A 574 13.08 -40.27 -28.45
C PHE A 574 13.53 -40.68 -27.05
N ASP A 575 14.26 -41.78 -26.91
CA ASP A 575 14.75 -42.34 -25.64
C ASP A 575 13.62 -42.66 -24.66
N LEU A 576 12.52 -43.25 -25.15
CA LEU A 576 11.29 -43.52 -24.36
C LEU A 576 11.30 -44.89 -23.68
N GLY A 577 10.49 -45.07 -22.63
CA GLY A 577 10.47 -46.28 -21.81
C GLY A 577 11.22 -46.08 -20.49
N VAL A 578 11.60 -47.18 -19.83
CA VAL A 578 12.37 -47.12 -18.59
C VAL A 578 13.86 -47.33 -18.84
N GLU A 579 14.73 -46.61 -18.14
CA GLU A 579 16.18 -46.76 -18.36
C GLU A 579 16.74 -48.02 -17.71
N SER A 580 16.08 -48.49 -16.64
CA SER A 580 16.56 -49.68 -15.93
C SER A 580 15.45 -50.53 -15.31
N ILE A 581 15.66 -51.84 -15.37
CA ILE A 581 14.87 -52.83 -14.63
C ILE A 581 15.76 -53.40 -13.54
N VAL A 582 15.35 -53.25 -12.29
CA VAL A 582 16.08 -53.73 -11.10
C VAL A 582 15.34 -54.91 -10.50
N PHE A 583 16.02 -56.05 -10.44
CA PHE A 583 15.50 -57.31 -9.93
C PHE A 583 15.77 -57.48 -8.44
N ALA A 584 15.04 -58.40 -7.80
CA ALA A 584 15.13 -58.68 -6.37
C ALA A 584 16.56 -59.07 -5.89
N ASN A 585 17.35 -59.73 -6.75
CA ASN A 585 18.75 -60.09 -6.44
C ASN A 585 19.76 -58.94 -6.68
N GLY A 586 19.29 -57.74 -7.02
CA GLY A 586 20.12 -56.58 -7.33
C GLY A 586 20.70 -56.56 -8.75
N THR A 587 20.37 -57.53 -9.60
CA THR A 587 20.70 -57.47 -11.03
C THR A 587 19.93 -56.31 -11.66
N THR A 588 20.57 -55.60 -12.59
CA THR A 588 19.94 -54.55 -13.38
C THR A 588 20.02 -54.90 -14.86
N TRP A 589 18.92 -54.72 -15.58
CA TRP A 589 18.90 -54.74 -17.05
C TRP A 589 18.64 -53.33 -17.56
N GLY A 590 19.45 -52.87 -18.51
CA GLY A 590 19.10 -51.74 -19.38
C GLY A 590 18.59 -52.22 -20.73
N ARG A 591 18.29 -51.27 -21.62
CA ARG A 591 17.83 -51.54 -23.00
C ARG A 591 18.78 -52.48 -23.77
N ALA A 592 20.10 -52.30 -23.61
CA ALA A 592 21.09 -53.17 -24.25
C ALA A 592 21.00 -54.63 -23.78
N ASP A 593 20.80 -54.87 -22.48
CA ASP A 593 20.64 -56.21 -21.92
C ASP A 593 19.36 -56.88 -22.44
N MET A 594 18.27 -56.11 -22.54
CA MET A 594 17.01 -56.59 -23.10
C MET A 594 17.15 -56.99 -24.57
N ARG A 595 17.87 -56.21 -25.39
CA ARG A 595 18.14 -56.55 -26.80
C ARG A 595 18.87 -57.88 -26.94
N VAL A 596 19.93 -58.07 -26.16
CA VAL A 596 20.69 -59.34 -26.15
C VAL A 596 19.78 -60.52 -25.77
N LYS A 597 18.90 -60.34 -24.79
CA LYS A 597 17.96 -61.39 -24.36
C LYS A 597 16.90 -61.70 -25.39
N LEU A 598 16.32 -60.69 -26.03
CA LEU A 598 15.35 -60.86 -27.12
C LEU A 598 15.98 -61.61 -28.31
N LEU A 599 17.22 -61.29 -28.69
CA LEU A 599 17.96 -62.01 -29.74
C LEU A 599 18.23 -63.47 -29.33
N ALA A 600 18.69 -63.68 -28.09
CA ALA A 600 18.95 -65.02 -27.56
C ALA A 600 17.67 -65.88 -27.48
N GLN A 601 16.53 -65.30 -27.11
CA GLN A 601 15.23 -65.98 -27.07
C GLN A 601 14.68 -66.28 -28.47
N ALA A 602 15.00 -65.45 -29.47
CA ALA A 602 14.65 -65.69 -30.86
C ALA A 602 15.53 -66.75 -31.57
N SER A 603 16.68 -67.11 -30.98
CA SER A 603 17.62 -68.07 -31.56
C SER A 603 17.34 -69.47 -31.02
N THR A 604 16.69 -70.32 -31.83
CA THR A 604 16.32 -71.68 -31.48
C THR A 604 17.08 -72.71 -32.31
N ALA A 605 16.87 -74.00 -32.04
CA ALA A 605 17.45 -75.05 -32.87
C ALA A 605 16.65 -75.16 -34.18
N GLY A 606 17.15 -74.55 -35.26
CA GLY A 606 16.50 -74.60 -36.57
C GLY A 606 16.79 -73.38 -37.43
N ASN A 607 15.89 -73.09 -38.37
CA ASN A 607 15.91 -71.86 -39.14
C ASN A 607 15.07 -70.81 -38.41
N ASP A 608 15.71 -69.80 -37.84
CA ASP A 608 15.03 -68.68 -37.18
C ASP A 608 15.02 -67.42 -38.07
N THR A 609 14.00 -66.58 -37.89
CA THR A 609 13.97 -65.23 -38.44
C THR A 609 14.16 -64.25 -37.30
N ILE A 610 15.35 -63.65 -37.22
CA ILE A 610 15.72 -62.68 -36.20
C ILE A 610 15.63 -61.29 -36.81
N THR A 611 14.85 -60.40 -36.19
CA THR A 611 14.77 -58.99 -36.57
C THR A 611 15.64 -58.19 -35.61
N GLY A 612 16.65 -57.50 -36.13
CA GLY A 612 17.53 -56.63 -35.35
C GLY A 612 16.85 -55.36 -34.84
N PHE A 613 17.66 -54.45 -34.33
CA PHE A 613 17.27 -53.15 -33.81
C PHE A 613 17.92 -52.04 -34.64
N ASN A 614 17.49 -50.79 -34.46
CA ASN A 614 17.99 -49.65 -35.25
C ASN A 614 19.36 -49.11 -34.75
N THR A 615 20.12 -49.94 -34.04
CA THR A 615 21.47 -49.65 -33.53
C THR A 615 22.43 -50.79 -33.88
N ALA A 616 23.72 -50.65 -33.53
CA ALA A 616 24.70 -51.68 -33.84
C ALA A 616 24.45 -52.96 -33.01
N ASP A 617 23.88 -53.98 -33.65
CA ASP A 617 23.66 -55.28 -33.04
C ASP A 617 24.87 -56.21 -33.25
N THR A 618 25.23 -56.96 -32.22
CA THR A 618 26.04 -58.17 -32.38
C THR A 618 25.11 -59.36 -32.16
N ILE A 619 24.71 -59.99 -33.26
CA ILE A 619 23.86 -61.19 -33.28
C ILE A 619 24.74 -62.43 -33.08
#